data_AF-A0A662PRI0-F1
#
_entry.id   AF-A0A662PRI0-F1
#
_cell.length_a   1.000
_cell.length_b   1.000
_cell.length_c   1.000
_cell.angle_alpha   90.00
_cell.angle_beta   90.00
_cell.angle_gamma   90.00
#
_symmetry.space_group_name_H-M   'P 1'
#
loop_
_entity.id
_entity.type
_entity.pdbx_description
1 polymer ?
#
loop_
_entity_poly.entity_id
_entity_poly.type
_entity_poly.pdbx_seq_one_letter_code
_entity_poly.pdbx_strand_id
1 'polypeptide(L)' 'MKENSRKSRRRRLRDLVAFEAAKLLYNGEFQEYIDAKRAAAEDLRISILPSNREVALKILEYALEVEGEDYWRRLKELRD' A
#
# COMPACT_ATOMS: atom_id res chain seq x y z
N MET A 1 -18.90 12.78 -20.00
CA MET A 1 -17.43 12.89 -19.81
C MET A 1 -16.98 13.24 -18.38
N LYS A 2 -17.73 14.02 -17.59
CA LYS A 2 -17.30 14.42 -16.21
C LYS A 2 -17.23 13.28 -15.17
N GLU A 3 -18.08 12.26 -15.31
CA GLU A 3 -18.16 11.08 -14.41
C GLU A 3 -16.85 10.27 -14.37
N ASN A 4 -16.27 9.97 -15.53
CA ASN A 4 -15.07 9.15 -15.67
C ASN A 4 -13.83 9.82 -15.07
N SER A 5 -13.74 11.16 -15.15
CA SER A 5 -12.64 11.92 -14.57
C SER A 5 -12.64 11.87 -13.03
N ARG A 6 -13.82 11.94 -12.41
CA ARG A 6 -13.95 11.83 -10.95
C ARG A 6 -13.63 10.43 -10.44
N LYS A 7 -14.11 9.38 -11.14
CA LYS A 7 -13.78 7.99 -10.82
C LYS A 7 -12.27 7.74 -10.92
N SER A 8 -11.60 8.26 -11.95
CA SER A 8 -10.14 8.10 -12.09
C SER A 8 -9.36 8.85 -11.01
N ARG A 9 -9.79 10.05 -10.61
CA ARG A 9 -9.18 10.79 -9.50
C ARG A 9 -9.34 10.04 -8.18
N ARG A 10 -10.55 9.55 -7.87
CA ARG A 10 -10.81 8.78 -6.65
C ARG A 10 -9.95 7.51 -6.59
N ARG A 11 -9.78 6.82 -7.72
CA ARG A 11 -8.90 5.66 -7.83
C ARG A 11 -7.44 6.01 -7.54
N ARG A 12 -6.92 7.11 -8.13
CA ARG A 12 -5.54 7.57 -7.89
C ARG A 12 -5.29 7.94 -6.43
N LEU A 13 -6.22 8.67 -5.80
CA LEU A 13 -6.11 9.01 -4.38
C LEU A 13 -6.11 7.75 -3.50
N ARG A 14 -6.96 6.77 -3.81
CA ARG A 14 -6.97 5.50 -3.09
C ARG A 14 -5.66 4.72 -3.27
N ASP A 15 -5.08 4.74 -4.48
CA ASP A 15 -3.81 4.07 -4.77
C ASP A 15 -2.65 4.68 -3.97
N LEU A 16 -2.63 6.01 -3.81
CA LEU A 16 -1.67 6.70 -2.96
C LEU A 16 -1.78 6.28 -1.49
N VAL A 17 -3.01 6.24 -0.94
CA VAL A 17 -3.23 5.77 0.44
C VAL A 17 -2.85 4.29 0.59
N ALA A 18 -3.12 3.46 -0.43
CA ALA A 18 -2.71 2.05 -0.42
C ALA A 18 -1.19 1.89 -0.37
N PHE A 19 -0.46 2.71 -1.12
CA PHE A 19 0.99 2.69 -1.15
C PHE A 19 1.60 3.17 0.17
N GLU A 20 1.10 4.26 0.74
CA GLU A 20 1.60 4.75 2.03
C GLU A 20 1.29 3.76 3.17
N ALA A 21 0.09 3.17 3.19
CA ALA A 21 -0.23 2.12 4.16
C ALA A 21 0.66 0.87 4.01
N ALA A 22 1.06 0.53 2.78
CA ALA A 22 1.97 -0.59 2.54
C ALA A 22 3.36 -0.35 3.10
N LYS A 23 3.90 0.88 2.98
CA LYS A 23 5.19 1.26 3.58
C LYS A 23 5.17 1.10 5.10
N LEU A 24 4.13 1.63 5.74
CA LEU A 24 3.95 1.56 7.19
C LEU A 24 3.90 0.10 7.69
N LEU A 25 3.18 -0.78 6.99
CA LEU A 25 3.13 -2.21 7.32
C LEU A 25 4.45 -2.91 7.08
N TYR A 26 5.08 -2.68 5.93
CA TYR A 26 6.34 -3.32 5.56
C TYR A 26 7.47 -2.95 6.52
N ASN A 27 7.54 -1.69 6.95
CA ASN A 27 8.55 -1.21 7.91
C ASN A 27 8.25 -1.64 9.36
N GLY A 28 7.10 -2.27 9.63
CA GLY A 28 6.70 -2.71 10.96
C GLY A 28 6.20 -1.60 11.89
N GLU A 29 5.88 -0.42 11.36
CA GLU A 29 5.34 0.70 12.14
C GLU A 29 3.92 0.41 12.63
N PHE A 30 3.18 -0.41 11.88
CA PHE A 30 1.85 -0.89 12.23
C PHE A 30 1.74 -2.40 11.97
N GLN A 31 0.95 -3.09 12.79
CA GLN A 31 0.66 -4.52 12.62
C GLN A 31 -0.68 -4.77 11.91
N GLU A 32 -1.67 -3.92 12.19
CA GLU A 32 -3.03 -4.07 11.69
C GLU A 32 -3.27 -3.23 10.44
N TYR A 33 -3.86 -3.85 9.42
CA TYR A 33 -4.19 -3.18 8.16
C TYR A 33 -5.08 -1.96 8.36
N ILE A 34 -6.02 -2.00 9.31
CA ILE A 34 -6.95 -0.89 9.53
C ILE A 34 -6.23 0.34 10.09
N ASP A 35 -5.25 0.14 10.96
CA ASP A 35 -4.51 1.24 11.60
C ASP A 35 -3.55 1.88 10.61
N ALA A 36 -2.80 1.08 9.84
CA ALA A 36 -1.92 1.58 8.78
C ALA A 36 -2.67 2.39 7.72
N LYS A 37 -3.87 1.94 7.32
CA LYS A 37 -4.71 2.68 6.36
C LYS A 37 -5.21 4.01 6.90
N ARG A 38 -5.58 4.05 8.18
CA ARG A 38 -6.06 5.27 8.83
C ARG A 38 -4.92 6.28 8.96
N ALA A 39 -3.75 5.84 9.43
CA ALA A 39 -2.55 6.67 9.51
C ALA A 39 -2.18 7.23 8.13
N ALA A 40 -2.06 6.38 7.11
CA ALA A 40 -1.78 6.81 5.74
C ALA A 40 -2.80 7.81 5.18
N ALA A 41 -4.08 7.60 5.45
CA ALA A 41 -5.15 8.50 5.01
C ALA A 41 -5.10 9.86 5.73
N GLU A 42 -4.78 9.86 7.03
CA GLU A 42 -4.60 11.06 7.85
C GLU A 42 -3.40 11.88 7.38
N ASP A 43 -2.24 11.23 7.23
CA ASP A 43 -0.99 11.87 6.79
C ASP A 43 -1.14 12.53 5.42
N LEU A 44 -1.80 11.84 4.48
CA LEU A 44 -2.05 12.35 3.14
C LEU A 44 -3.25 13.32 3.06
N ARG A 45 -4.00 13.50 4.16
CA ARG A 45 -5.24 14.28 4.22
C ARG A 45 -6.28 13.82 3.19
N ILE A 46 -6.40 12.51 2.99
CA ILE A 46 -7.31 11.86 2.04
C ILE A 46 -8.35 11.04 2.80
N SER A 47 -9.65 11.31 2.58
CA SER A 47 -10.75 10.62 3.29
C SER A 47 -11.12 9.23 2.74
N ILE A 48 -10.34 8.68 1.81
CA ILE A 48 -10.63 7.42 1.11
C ILE A 48 -9.70 6.34 1.64
N LEU A 49 -10.28 5.27 2.18
CA LEU A 49 -9.51 4.09 2.57
C LEU A 49 -9.46 3.04 1.44
N PRO A 50 -8.32 2.37 1.24
CA PRO A 50 -8.18 1.23 0.36
C PRO A 50 -8.68 -0.08 1.01
N SER A 51 -8.91 -1.09 0.19
CA SER A 51 -9.13 -2.48 0.63
C SER A 51 -7.84 -3.14 1.10
N ASN A 52 -7.93 -4.24 1.88
CA ASN A 52 -6.74 -5.01 2.29
C ASN A 52 -5.98 -5.53 1.06
N ARG A 53 -6.72 -5.95 0.02
CA ARG A 53 -6.13 -6.42 -1.24
C ARG A 53 -5.32 -5.34 -1.95
N GLU A 54 -5.84 -4.11 -2.03
CA GLU A 54 -5.11 -2.99 -2.65
C GLU A 54 -3.80 -2.70 -1.90
N VAL A 55 -3.82 -2.72 -0.56
CA VAL A 55 -2.61 -2.54 0.26
C VAL A 55 -1.63 -3.71 0.09
N ALA A 56 -2.09 -4.97 0.11
CA ALA A 56 -1.23 -6.13 -0.05
C ALA A 56 -0.48 -6.15 -1.39
N LEU A 57 -1.13 -5.70 -2.47
CA LEU A 57 -0.45 -5.53 -3.76
C LEU A 57 0.66 -4.47 -3.69
N LYS A 58 0.40 -3.37 -2.99
CA LYS A 58 1.40 -2.31 -2.79
C LYS A 58 2.55 -2.72 -1.86
N ILE A 59 2.33 -3.64 -0.91
CA ILE A 59 3.40 -4.21 -0.08
C ILE A 59 4.42 -4.93 -0.96
N LEU A 60 3.96 -5.78 -1.89
CA LEU A 60 4.86 -6.44 -2.82
C LEU A 60 5.55 -5.44 -3.74
N GLU A 61 4.81 -4.44 -4.26
CA GLU A 61 5.38 -3.37 -5.09
C GLU A 61 6.51 -2.63 -4.35
N TYR A 62 6.29 -2.25 -3.10
CA TYR A 62 7.27 -1.55 -2.27
C TYR A 62 8.46 -2.44 -1.88
N ALA A 63 8.22 -3.71 -1.53
CA ALA A 63 9.29 -4.66 -1.21
C ALA A 63 10.24 -4.83 -2.41
N LEU A 64 9.70 -4.94 -3.62
CA LEU A 64 10.49 -5.01 -4.85
C LEU A 64 11.21 -3.70 -5.18
N GLU A 65 10.62 -2.55 -4.84
CA GLU A 65 11.27 -1.24 -5.00
C GLU A 65 12.48 -1.08 -4.06
N VAL A 66 12.37 -1.53 -2.82
CA VAL A 66 13.42 -1.39 -1.81
C VAL A 66 14.50 -2.46 -1.92
N GLU A 67 14.13 -3.70 -2.22
CA GLU A 67 15.04 -4.86 -2.16
C GLU A 67 15.43 -5.42 -3.53
N GLY A 68 14.62 -5.17 -4.57
CA GLY A 68 14.80 -5.81 -5.87
C GLY A 68 14.79 -7.34 -5.80
N GLU A 69 15.79 -7.97 -6.42
CA GLU A 69 15.90 -9.43 -6.48
C GLU A 69 16.16 -10.10 -5.12
N ASP A 70 16.71 -9.36 -4.14
CA ASP A 70 17.01 -9.89 -2.81
C ASP A 70 15.73 -10.26 -2.03
N TYR A 71 14.58 -9.67 -2.38
CA TYR A 71 13.28 -10.07 -1.84
C TYR A 71 12.98 -11.54 -2.13
N TRP A 72 13.12 -11.94 -3.39
CA TRP A 72 12.85 -13.31 -3.81
C TRP A 72 13.84 -14.29 -3.23
N ARG A 73 15.11 -13.88 -3.07
CA ARG A 73 16.14 -14.70 -2.42
C ARG A 73 15.76 -15.00 -0.98
N ARG A 74 15.46 -13.96 -0.17
CA ARG A 74 15.03 -14.13 1.23
C ARG A 74 13.75 -14.93 1.35
N LEU A 75 12.77 -14.68 0.47
CA LEU A 75 11.51 -15.41 0.49
C LEU A 75 11.71 -16.91 0.23
N LYS A 76 12.69 -17.27 -0.61
CA LYS A 76 13.08 -18.67 -0.82
C LYS A 76 13.73 -19.25 0.43
N GLU A 77 14.69 -18.54 1.02
CA GLU A 77 15.38 -18.96 2.25
C GLU A 77 14.43 -19.16 3.44
N LEU A 78 13.36 -18.37 3.56
CA LEU A 78 12.36 -18.51 4.62
C LEU A 78 11.38 -19.67 4.42
N ARG A 79 11.33 -20.26 3.22
CA ARG A 79 10.44 -21.37 2.88
C ARG A 79 11.11 -22.74 2.97
N ASP A 80 12.44 -22.74 2.97
CA ASP A 80 13.27 -23.93 3.14
C ASP A 80 13.49 -24.22 4.64
#